data_AF-A0A972CIQ1-F1
#
_entry.id   AF-A0A972CIQ1-F1
#
_cell.length_a   1.000
_cell.length_b   1.000
_cell.length_c   1.000
_cell.angle_alpha   90.00
_cell.angle_beta   90.00
_cell.angle_gamma   90.00
#
_symmetry.space_group_name_H-M   'P 1'
#
loop_
_entity.id
_entity.type
_entity.pdbx_description
1 polymer ?
#
loop_
_entity_poly.entity_id
_entity_poly.type
_entity_poly.pdbx_seq_one_letter_code
_entity_poly.pdbx_strand_id
1 'polypeptide(L)'
;MWCFIQCLRLPISNLFFINAEEPIDGCLKPANLPIQPLLENLDIEKYLHGVELVVVGGESDRKARPLDYDWVLNIREQCKRQNVHFEFRQWGTHFIKDGKRYLLAVKDLCDQARKANINL
;
A
#
# COMPACT_ATOMS: atom_id res chain seq x y z
N MET A 1 -16.19 -14.93 -7.89
CA MET A 1 -16.30 -15.26 -6.45
C MET A 1 -15.14 -14.58 -5.78
N TRP A 2 -15.43 -13.62 -4.89
CA TRP A 2 -14.46 -12.70 -4.29
C TRP A 2 -13.45 -13.48 -3.43
N CYS A 3 -12.15 -13.29 -3.69
CA CYS A 3 -11.11 -13.78 -2.78
C CYS A 3 -11.07 -12.83 -1.57
N PHE A 4 -11.70 -13.26 -0.48
CA PHE A 4 -11.59 -12.60 0.82
C PHE A 4 -10.16 -12.80 1.35
N ILE A 5 -9.36 -11.74 1.35
CA ILE A 5 -8.20 -11.66 2.26
C ILE A 5 -8.79 -11.34 3.63
N GLN A 6 -9.00 -12.38 4.43
CA GLN A 6 -9.59 -12.27 5.75
C GLN A 6 -8.54 -11.71 6.72
N CYS A 7 -8.72 -10.44 7.11
CA CYS A 7 -8.03 -9.85 8.24
C CYS A 7 -8.57 -10.50 9.52
N LEU A 8 -7.91 -11.55 10.02
CA LEU A 8 -8.23 -12.12 11.32
C LEU A 8 -7.76 -11.17 12.43
N ARG A 9 -8.73 -10.72 13.22
CA ARG A 9 -8.57 -9.88 14.40
C ARG A 9 -7.90 -10.70 15.50
N LEU A 10 -6.60 -10.52 15.72
CA LEU A 10 -5.94 -10.92 16.97
C LEU A 10 -5.32 -9.69 17.65
N PRO A 11 -5.35 -9.63 18.98
CA PRO A 11 -4.80 -8.52 19.72
C PRO A 11 -3.27 -8.66 19.78
N ILE A 12 -2.60 -7.53 19.95
CA ILE A 12 -1.19 -7.37 20.33
C ILE A 12 -0.18 -7.41 19.16
N SER A 13 0.46 -6.24 18.96
CA SER A 13 1.78 -5.97 18.33
C SER A 13 2.10 -6.52 16.93
N ASN A 14 2.43 -5.60 16.02
CA ASN A 14 3.15 -5.78 14.76
C ASN A 14 2.55 -6.80 13.78
N LEU A 15 1.74 -6.34 12.81
CA LEU A 15 1.43 -7.10 11.61
C LEU A 15 2.20 -6.55 10.41
N PHE A 16 3.23 -7.29 10.01
CA PHE A 16 3.66 -7.48 8.62
C PHE A 16 3.31 -8.92 8.25
N PHE A 17 2.57 -9.14 7.17
CA PHE A 17 2.49 -10.46 6.55
C PHE A 17 2.47 -10.30 5.03
N ILE A 18 3.64 -10.44 4.42
CA ILE A 18 3.79 -10.91 3.05
C ILE A 18 3.95 -12.43 3.16
N ASN A 19 2.85 -13.19 3.22
CA ASN A 19 2.92 -14.63 2.96
C ASN A 19 2.71 -14.82 1.46
N ALA A 20 3.79 -14.69 0.70
CA ALA A 20 3.86 -15.24 -0.65
C ALA A 20 4.22 -16.72 -0.50
N GLU A 21 3.21 -17.58 -0.33
CA GLU A 21 3.41 -18.98 -0.67
C GLU A 21 3.64 -19.06 -2.19
N GLU A 22 4.71 -19.75 -2.58
CA GLU A 22 5.02 -20.09 -3.98
C GLU A 22 3.74 -20.56 -4.70
N PRO A 23 3.35 -19.96 -5.84
CA PRO A 23 2.14 -20.36 -6.51
C PRO A 23 2.30 -21.78 -7.07
N ILE A 24 1.49 -22.71 -6.54
CA ILE A 24 1.16 -23.98 -7.19
C ILE A 24 0.71 -23.71 -8.64
N ASP A 25 1.41 -24.35 -9.57
CA ASP A 25 1.24 -24.24 -11.02
C ASP A 25 -0.25 -24.30 -11.39
N GLY A 26 -0.81 -23.20 -11.91
CA GLY A 26 -2.19 -23.13 -12.41
C GLY A 26 -3.22 -22.31 -11.61
N CYS A 27 -2.87 -21.68 -10.49
CA CYS A 27 -3.79 -20.76 -9.79
C CYS A 27 -3.70 -19.32 -10.32
N LEU A 28 -4.81 -18.77 -10.81
CA LEU A 28 -4.94 -17.38 -11.28
C LEU A 28 -4.37 -16.42 -10.22
N LYS A 29 -3.26 -15.76 -10.55
CA LYS A 29 -2.64 -14.75 -9.67
C LYS A 29 -3.65 -13.65 -9.36
N PRO A 30 -3.73 -13.16 -8.11
CA PRO A 30 -4.61 -12.03 -7.82
C PRO A 30 -4.15 -10.82 -8.62
N ALA A 31 -5.03 -10.29 -9.47
CA ALA A 31 -4.79 -9.11 -10.28
C ALA A 31 -4.34 -7.89 -9.45
N ASN A 32 -4.73 -7.82 -8.17
CA ASN A 32 -4.49 -6.67 -7.31
C ASN A 32 -3.66 -7.04 -6.06
N LEU A 33 -2.63 -6.24 -5.76
CA LEU A 33 -1.80 -6.32 -4.56
C LEU A 33 -2.02 -5.08 -3.67
N PRO A 34 -2.86 -5.16 -2.62
CA PRO A 34 -3.06 -4.06 -1.69
C PRO A 34 -1.95 -4.00 -0.61
N ILE A 35 -1.34 -2.84 -0.46
CA ILE A 35 -0.34 -2.51 0.58
C ILE A 35 -0.89 -1.35 1.40
N GLN A 36 -1.82 -1.69 2.29
CA GLN A 36 -2.51 -0.74 3.14
C GLN A 36 -2.85 -1.38 4.51
N PRO A 37 -2.39 -0.80 5.63
CA PRO A 37 -1.53 0.39 5.68
C PRO A 37 -0.08 0.10 5.27
N LEU A 38 0.56 1.05 4.59
CA LEU A 38 2.01 1.05 4.38
C LEU A 38 2.71 1.60 5.64
N LEU A 39 3.57 0.78 6.24
CA LEU A 39 4.14 1.03 7.57
C LEU A 39 5.66 1.13 7.59
N GLU A 40 6.31 0.68 6.52
CA GLU A 40 7.75 0.76 6.32
C GLU A 40 8.07 0.80 4.82
N ASN A 41 9.36 1.00 4.50
CA ASN A 41 9.83 0.89 3.13
C ASN A 41 9.92 -0.59 2.71
N LEU A 42 9.30 -0.97 1.59
CA LEU A 42 9.21 -2.36 1.14
C LEU A 42 9.85 -2.53 -0.24
N ASP A 43 10.67 -3.56 -0.39
CA ASP A 43 11.09 -4.09 -1.69
C ASP A 43 10.10 -5.19 -2.12
N ILE A 44 9.20 -4.83 -3.02
CA ILE A 44 8.13 -5.68 -3.54
C ILE A 44 8.42 -6.19 -4.96
N GLU A 45 9.53 -5.78 -5.59
CA GLU A 45 9.76 -5.95 -7.02
C GLU A 45 9.68 -7.42 -7.46
N LYS A 46 10.21 -8.33 -6.64
CA LYS A 46 10.15 -9.78 -6.87
C LYS A 46 8.74 -10.38 -6.81
N TYR A 47 7.78 -9.70 -6.21
CA TYR A 47 6.39 -10.14 -6.09
C TYR A 47 5.47 -9.57 -7.18
N LEU A 48 5.98 -8.69 -8.05
CA LEU A 48 5.17 -8.01 -9.06
C LEU A 48 4.85 -8.86 -10.29
N HIS A 49 5.50 -10.02 -10.46
CA HIS A 49 5.26 -10.87 -11.63
C HIS A 49 3.81 -11.40 -11.67
N GLY A 50 3.03 -10.92 -12.64
CA GLY A 50 1.62 -11.28 -12.82
C GLY A 50 0.65 -10.54 -11.90
N VAL A 51 1.10 -9.47 -11.25
CA VAL A 51 0.25 -8.47 -10.60
C VAL A 51 -0.14 -7.43 -11.65
N GLU A 52 -1.42 -7.06 -11.71
CA GLU A 52 -1.92 -6.04 -12.64
C GLU A 52 -1.92 -4.65 -11.98
N LEU A 53 -2.23 -4.58 -10.68
CA LEU A 53 -2.35 -3.33 -9.93
C LEU A 53 -1.82 -3.44 -8.51
N VAL A 54 -1.00 -2.47 -8.10
CA VAL A 54 -0.62 -2.25 -6.70
C VAL A 54 -1.39 -1.06 -6.13
N VAL A 55 -2.01 -1.24 -4.96
CA VAL A 55 -2.76 -0.17 -4.27
C VAL A 55 -2.08 0.15 -2.95
N VAL A 56 -1.68 1.41 -2.75
CA VAL A 56 -0.97 1.86 -1.54
C VAL A 56 -1.81 2.86 -0.75
N GLY A 57 -1.78 2.77 0.58
CA GLY A 57 -2.41 3.76 1.45
C GLY A 57 -1.94 3.74 2.91
N GLY A 58 -2.18 4.84 3.63
CA GLY A 58 -1.87 4.97 5.07
C GLY A 58 -3.04 4.61 5.99
N GLU A 59 -2.88 4.80 7.31
CA GLU A 59 -3.94 4.57 8.31
C GLU A 59 -4.82 5.81 8.51
N SER A 60 -6.12 5.63 8.82
CA SER A 60 -7.10 6.72 8.98
C SER A 60 -7.57 6.97 10.43
N ASP A 61 -6.84 6.50 11.43
CA ASP A 61 -7.20 6.61 12.86
C ASP A 61 -6.54 7.82 13.56
N ARG A 62 -7.02 8.21 14.74
CA ARG A 62 -6.39 9.24 15.60
C ARG A 62 -4.98 8.85 16.03
N LYS A 63 -4.75 7.56 16.30
CA LYS A 63 -3.45 6.97 16.66
C LYS A 63 -2.74 6.35 15.46
N ALA A 64 -3.12 6.74 14.24
CA ALA A 64 -2.49 6.24 13.03
C ALA A 64 -0.97 6.42 13.05
N ARG A 65 -0.26 5.41 12.58
CA ARG A 65 1.17 5.45 12.37
C ARG A 65 1.49 6.36 11.17
N PRO A 66 2.62 7.09 11.22
CA PRO A 66 3.02 7.96 10.13
C PRO A 66 3.29 7.16 8.85
N LEU A 67 2.62 7.54 7.77
CA LEU A 67 2.98 7.11 6.41
C LEU A 67 4.14 7.99 5.91
N ASP A 68 5.27 7.41 5.51
CA ASP A 68 6.31 8.18 4.81
C ASP A 68 6.02 8.23 3.31
N TYR A 69 5.99 9.43 2.74
CA TYR A 69 5.74 9.63 1.32
C TYR A 69 6.84 9.05 0.44
N ASP A 70 8.09 9.02 0.91
CA ASP A 70 9.20 8.46 0.14
C ASP A 70 9.03 6.95 -0.07
N TRP A 71 8.39 6.24 0.87
CA TRP A 71 8.05 4.81 0.71
C TRP A 71 6.98 4.59 -0.36
N VAL A 72 6.00 5.50 -0.46
CA VAL A 72 4.97 5.47 -1.51
C VAL A 72 5.62 5.64 -2.89
N LEU A 73 6.52 6.62 -3.02
CA LEU A 73 7.26 6.86 -4.26
C LEU A 73 8.17 5.69 -4.62
N ASN A 74 8.80 5.06 -3.63
CA ASN A 74 9.65 3.90 -3.84
C ASN A 74 8.86 2.71 -4.41
N ILE A 75 7.69 2.39 -3.85
CA ILE A 75 6.80 1.34 -4.39
C ILE A 75 6.34 1.69 -5.81
N ARG A 76 5.96 2.94 -6.05
CA ARG A 76 5.56 3.41 -7.39
C ARG A 76 6.67 3.17 -8.41
N GLU A 77 7.92 3.49 -8.09
CA GLU A 77 9.05 3.28 -9.00
C GLU A 77 9.33 1.79 -9.26
N GLN A 78 9.11 0.91 -8.28
CA GLN A 78 9.15 -0.54 -8.49
C GLN A 78 8.05 -1.01 -9.46
N CYS A 79 6.82 -0.51 -9.29
CA CYS A 79 5.71 -0.80 -10.20
C CYS A 79 6.02 -0.32 -11.63
N LYS A 80 6.58 0.88 -11.76
CA LYS A 80 6.99 1.46 -13.04
C LYS A 80 8.02 0.61 -13.76
N ARG A 81 9.04 0.08 -13.05
CA ARG A 81 10.06 -0.79 -13.65
C ARG A 81 9.48 -2.10 -14.17
N GLN A 82 8.44 -2.62 -13.52
CA GLN A 82 7.78 -3.88 -13.89
C GLN A 82 6.54 -3.70 -14.76
N ASN A 83 6.24 -2.47 -15.20
CA ASN A 83 5.05 -2.13 -15.99
C ASN A 83 3.74 -2.60 -15.33
N VAL A 84 3.62 -2.41 -14.01
CA VAL A 84 2.43 -2.71 -13.19
C VAL A 84 1.71 -1.41 -12.85
N HIS A 85 0.37 -1.41 -12.91
CA HIS A 85 -0.40 -0.23 -12.51
C HIS A 85 -0.21 0.09 -11.03
N PHE A 86 -0.31 1.36 -10.69
CA PHE A 86 -0.12 1.83 -9.34
C PHE A 86 -1.20 2.85 -8.97
N GLU A 87 -1.86 2.62 -7.84
CA GLU A 87 -2.85 3.53 -7.26
C GLU A 87 -2.41 3.96 -5.86
N PHE A 88 -2.15 5.26 -5.68
CA PHE A 88 -2.06 5.84 -4.35
C PHE A 88 -3.46 6.27 -3.87
N ARG A 89 -4.07 5.41 -3.05
CA ARG A 89 -5.49 5.53 -2.70
C ARG A 89 -5.75 6.53 -1.58
N GLN A 90 -4.90 6.55 -0.56
CA GLN A 90 -5.09 7.44 0.58
C GLN A 90 -3.79 7.78 1.32
N TRP A 91 -3.68 9.03 1.77
CA TRP A 91 -2.70 9.41 2.79
C TRP A 91 -2.99 8.74 4.14
N GLY A 92 -2.01 8.72 5.03
CA GLY A 92 -2.25 8.47 6.45
C GLY A 92 -2.72 9.74 7.17
N THR A 93 -3.53 9.61 8.22
CA THR A 93 -3.88 10.71 9.13
C THR A 93 -2.63 11.45 9.59
N HIS A 94 -1.58 10.69 9.93
CA HIS A 94 -0.23 11.21 10.11
C HIS A 94 0.62 10.80 8.91
N PHE A 95 1.36 11.74 8.32
CA PHE A 95 2.30 11.42 7.25
C PHE A 95 3.56 12.28 7.30
N ILE A 96 4.63 11.77 6.71
CA ILE A 96 5.92 12.45 6.57
C ILE A 96 6.11 12.77 5.10
N LYS A 97 6.49 14.02 4.80
CA LYS A 97 6.88 14.47 3.46
C LYS A 97 7.97 15.52 3.59
N ASP A 98 9.05 15.39 2.83
CA ASP A 98 10.20 16.29 2.86
C ASP A 98 10.76 16.46 4.30
N GLY A 99 10.82 15.36 5.07
CA GLY A 99 11.28 15.33 6.46
C GLY A 99 10.34 15.98 7.48
N LYS A 100 9.16 16.47 7.07
CA LYS A 100 8.18 17.13 7.93
C LYS A 100 6.98 16.25 8.19
N ARG A 101 6.47 16.28 9.42
CA ARG A 101 5.25 15.59 9.83
C ARG A 101 4.03 16.47 9.59
N TYR A 102 2.97 15.87 9.06
CA TYR A 102 1.69 16.51 8.80
C TYR A 102 0.56 15.70 9.43
N LEU A 103 -0.51 16.40 9.78
CA LEU A 103 -1.78 15.84 10.23
C LEU A 103 -2.85 16.21 9.21
N LEU A 104 -3.55 15.22 8.66
CA LEU A 104 -4.63 15.41 7.70
C LEU A 104 -5.94 14.88 8.27
N ALA A 105 -7.04 15.62 8.08
CA ALA A 105 -8.34 15.15 8.51
C ALA A 105 -8.77 13.92 7.70
N VAL A 106 -9.42 12.96 8.35
CA VAL A 106 -9.82 11.67 7.74
C VAL A 106 -10.63 11.86 6.44
N LYS A 107 -11.50 12.87 6.42
CA LYS A 107 -12.32 13.19 5.24
C LYS A 107 -11.51 13.64 4.01
N ASP A 108 -10.29 14.14 4.22
CA ASP A 108 -9.45 14.73 3.17
C ASP A 108 -8.41 13.72 2.62
N LEU A 109 -8.23 12.55 3.25
CA LEU A 109 -7.14 11.60 2.93
C LEU A 109 -7.14 11.14 1.47
N CYS A 110 -8.29 10.69 0.96
CA CYS A 110 -8.40 10.19 -0.41
C CYS A 110 -8.34 11.32 -1.44
N ASP A 111 -8.95 12.46 -1.13
CA ASP A 111 -8.97 13.62 -2.03
C ASP A 111 -7.57 14.20 -2.22
N GLN A 112 -6.79 14.31 -1.15
CA GLN A 112 -5.41 14.74 -1.22
C GLN A 112 -4.51 13.70 -1.92
N ALA A 113 -4.83 12.41 -1.82
CA ALA A 113 -4.08 11.37 -2.54
C ALA A 113 -4.31 11.47 -4.05
N ARG A 114 -5.55 11.69 -4.49
CA ARG A 114 -5.86 11.95 -5.92
C ARG A 114 -5.16 13.21 -6.42
N LYS A 115 -5.14 14.29 -5.62
CA LYS A 115 -4.45 15.54 -5.97
C LYS A 115 -2.94 15.40 -6.10
N ALA A 116 -2.32 14.38 -5.48
CA ALA A 116 -0.90 14.09 -5.65
C ALA A 116 -0.58 13.65 -7.08
N ASN A 117 -1.56 13.10 -7.81
CA ASN A 117 -1.47 12.75 -9.23
C ASN A 117 -0.23 11.89 -9.57
N ILE A 118 -0.03 10.83 -8.79
CA ILE A 118 1.14 9.93 -8.94
C ILE A 118 0.80 8.53 -9.47
N ASN A 119 -0.46 8.26 -9.83
CA ASN A 119 -0.87 6.96 -10.35
C ASN A 119 -0.19 6.65 -11.70
N LEU A 120 -0.01 5.36 -12.00
CA LEU A 120 0.60 4.84 -13.24
C LEU A 120 -0.43 4.10 -14.11
#